data_AF-A0A398D2V5-F1
#
_entry.id   AF-A0A398D2V5-F1
#
_cell.length_a   1.000
_cell.length_b   1.000
_cell.length_c   1.000
_cell.angle_alpha   90.00
_cell.angle_beta   90.00
_cell.angle_gamma   90.00
#
_symmetry.space_group_name_H-M   'P 1'
#
loop_
_entity.id
_entity.type
_entity.pdbx_description
1 polymer ?
#
loop_
_entity_poly.entity_id
_entity_poly.type
_entity_poly.pdbx_seq_one_letter_code
_entity_poly.pdbx_strand_id
1 'polypeptide(L)'
;MRRGTKFVVGSIIVVMLTSLLLFSGQPGTSTGAVIDPWGNREVLNYLFWTAYDVKLSADIIKLQKDLGLSDAAMAELKQYGMEEGQRLMGIELVPDTGETAATAEAANVRGAAVFATIDEETKETLGIEYPAFRTWIQTWWQEETIYRQNWIKEQEDAANKTDAAT
;
A
#
# COMPACT_ATOMS: atom_id res chain seq x y z
N MET A 1 14.18 -42.22 -5.04
CA MET A 1 14.53 -40.81 -5.31
C MET A 1 13.31 -39.95 -5.01
N ARG A 2 13.28 -39.26 -3.87
CA ARG A 2 12.19 -38.34 -3.49
C ARG A 2 12.39 -37.02 -4.25
N ARG A 3 11.45 -36.66 -5.13
CA ARG A 3 11.35 -35.28 -5.64
C ARG A 3 10.70 -34.45 -4.55
N GLY A 4 11.51 -33.62 -3.88
CA GLY A 4 11.04 -32.64 -2.92
C GLY A 4 10.24 -31.55 -3.63
N THR A 5 9.01 -31.37 -3.17
CA THR A 5 8.13 -30.24 -3.46
C THR A 5 8.85 -28.96 -3.06
N LYS A 6 9.29 -28.15 -4.03
CA LYS A 6 9.71 -26.77 -3.76
C LYS A 6 8.46 -25.91 -3.75
N PHE A 7 8.00 -25.55 -2.57
CA PHE A 7 7.00 -24.51 -2.36
C PHE A 7 7.54 -23.21 -2.97
N VAL A 8 6.95 -22.77 -4.08
CA VAL A 8 7.09 -21.39 -4.55
C VAL A 8 6.09 -20.55 -3.73
N VAL A 9 6.49 -20.23 -2.50
CA VAL A 9 5.81 -19.25 -1.65
C VAL A 9 6.81 -18.13 -1.44
N GLY A 10 6.99 -17.31 -2.47
CA GLY A 10 7.96 -16.21 -2.44
C GLY A 10 7.71 -15.10 -3.45
N SER A 11 6.75 -15.25 -4.36
CA SER A 11 6.62 -14.35 -5.51
C SER A 11 5.46 -13.36 -5.46
N ILE A 12 4.69 -13.30 -4.36
CA ILE A 12 3.56 -12.35 -4.24
C ILE A 12 3.90 -11.15 -3.34
N ILE A 13 4.77 -11.31 -2.34
CA ILE A 13 5.13 -10.23 -1.40
C ILE A 13 6.02 -9.15 -2.06
N VAL A 14 6.77 -9.51 -3.10
CA VAL A 14 7.81 -8.63 -3.70
C VAL A 14 7.24 -7.55 -4.62
N VAL A 15 6.04 -7.72 -5.20
CA VAL A 15 5.51 -6.79 -6.22
C VAL A 15 4.88 -5.53 -5.62
N MET A 16 4.35 -5.57 -4.40
CA MET A 16 3.76 -4.37 -3.75
C MET A 16 4.78 -3.55 -2.96
N LEU A 17 5.81 -4.19 -2.38
CA LEU A 17 6.93 -3.49 -1.74
C LEU A 17 7.76 -2.67 -2.73
N THR A 18 7.79 -3.05 -4.01
CA THR A 18 8.51 -2.27 -5.04
C THR A 18 7.92 -0.89 -5.31
N SER A 19 6.63 -0.67 -5.05
CA SER A 19 6.01 0.66 -5.15
C SER A 19 6.43 1.61 -4.01
N LEU A 20 6.84 1.06 -2.87
CA LEU A 20 7.43 1.81 -1.76
C LEU A 20 8.92 2.13 -1.98
N LEU A 21 9.59 1.37 -2.86
CA LEU A 21 11.05 1.37 -3.05
C LEU A 21 11.60 2.39 -4.07
N LEU A 22 10.76 3.18 -4.75
CA LEU A 22 11.24 4.17 -5.72
C LEU A 22 11.86 5.44 -5.11
N PHE A 23 12.06 5.50 -3.79
CA PHE A 23 12.88 6.52 -3.12
C PHE A 23 14.20 5.96 -2.59
N SER A 24 14.91 5.16 -3.39
CA SER A 24 16.35 4.98 -3.21
C SER A 24 17.09 6.22 -3.74
N GLY A 25 17.26 7.23 -2.87
CA GLY A 25 17.96 8.47 -3.20
C GLY A 25 18.47 9.25 -1.99
N GLN A 26 19.67 8.86 -1.52
CA GLN A 26 20.60 9.56 -0.61
C GLN A 26 20.31 9.63 0.91
N PRO A 27 21.31 9.29 1.76
CA PRO A 27 21.31 9.66 3.16
C PRO A 27 21.71 11.15 3.26
N GLY A 28 20.74 12.02 3.46
CA GLY A 28 21.02 13.44 3.63
C GLY A 28 19.77 14.28 3.50
N THR A 29 19.26 14.75 4.64
CA THR A 29 18.34 15.89 4.73
C THR A 29 17.11 15.85 3.81
N SER A 30 16.11 15.02 4.14
CA SER A 30 14.76 15.27 3.65
C SER A 30 14.13 16.38 4.50
N THR A 31 14.09 17.58 3.97
CA THR A 31 13.25 18.66 4.50
C THR A 31 11.79 18.20 4.46
N GLY A 32 11.30 17.74 5.62
CA GLY A 32 9.94 17.75 6.19
C GLY A 32 8.68 18.08 5.38
N ALA A 33 8.58 17.73 4.09
CA ALA A 33 7.30 17.80 3.39
C ALA A 33 6.46 16.57 3.73
N VAL A 34 5.30 16.78 4.36
CA VAL A 34 4.28 15.76 4.54
C VAL A 34 3.81 15.31 3.15
N ILE A 35 4.24 14.14 2.70
CA ILE A 35 3.73 13.55 1.45
C ILE A 35 2.35 12.98 1.76
N ASP A 36 1.33 13.54 1.13
CA ASP A 36 -0.02 12.97 1.16
C ASP A 36 -0.09 11.81 0.15
N PRO A 37 -0.20 10.54 0.62
CA PRO A 37 -0.24 9.40 -0.30
C PRO A 37 -1.58 9.27 -1.01
N TRP A 38 -2.62 9.91 -0.48
CA TRP A 38 -3.98 9.76 -0.96
C TRP A 38 -4.14 10.36 -2.36
N GLY A 39 -4.94 9.73 -3.19
CA GLY A 39 -5.09 10.14 -4.59
C GLY A 39 -3.96 9.70 -5.51
N ASN A 40 -2.87 9.12 -4.98
CA ASN A 40 -1.64 8.83 -5.74
C ASN A 40 -1.03 7.44 -5.43
N ARG A 41 -1.62 6.70 -4.49
CA ARG A 41 -1.18 5.39 -3.99
C ARG A 41 -2.41 4.56 -3.61
N GLU A 42 -2.25 3.25 -3.66
CA GLU A 42 -3.26 2.26 -3.24
C GLU A 42 -3.36 2.15 -1.70
N VAL A 43 -3.65 3.28 -1.06
CA VAL A 43 -3.54 3.44 0.39
C VAL A 43 -4.48 2.52 1.15
N LEU A 44 -5.73 2.43 0.73
CA LEU A 44 -6.71 1.58 1.40
C LEU A 44 -6.40 0.11 1.15
N ASN A 45 -6.02 -0.24 -0.08
CA ASN A 45 -5.61 -1.60 -0.39
C ASN A 45 -4.46 -2.06 0.51
N TYR A 46 -3.43 -1.23 0.64
CA TYR A 46 -2.28 -1.51 1.49
C TYR A 46 -2.67 -1.62 2.97
N LEU A 47 -3.36 -0.61 3.51
CA LEU A 47 -3.75 -0.57 4.92
C LEU A 47 -4.59 -1.79 5.32
N PHE A 48 -5.53 -2.19 4.47
CA PHE A 48 -6.44 -3.32 4.74
C PHE A 48 -5.87 -4.69 4.36
N TRP A 49 -4.63 -4.77 3.85
CA TRP A 49 -3.92 -6.02 3.59
C TRP A 49 -3.36 -6.65 4.89
N THR A 50 -4.24 -7.04 5.81
CA THR A 50 -3.83 -7.39 7.18
C THR A 50 -3.64 -8.88 7.46
N ALA A 51 -3.97 -9.76 6.51
CA ALA A 51 -4.04 -11.20 6.74
C ALA A 51 -2.77 -11.83 7.35
N TYR A 52 -1.61 -11.19 7.15
CA TYR A 52 -0.32 -11.63 7.71
C TYR A 52 0.52 -10.50 8.30
N ASP A 53 -0.09 -9.34 8.57
CA ASP A 53 0.63 -8.17 9.08
C ASP A 53 0.05 -7.69 10.42
N VAL A 54 0.80 -7.94 11.49
CA VAL A 54 0.41 -7.59 12.85
C VAL A 54 0.38 -6.08 13.06
N LYS A 55 1.26 -5.33 12.40
CA LYS A 55 1.28 -3.86 12.54
C LYS A 55 0.07 -3.25 11.85
N LEU A 56 -0.21 -3.63 10.61
CA LEU A 56 -1.38 -3.11 9.88
C LEU A 56 -2.68 -3.47 10.61
N SER A 57 -2.76 -4.66 11.21
CA SER A 57 -3.90 -5.05 12.05
C SER A 57 -4.09 -4.09 13.24
N ALA A 58 -2.99 -3.70 13.91
CA ALA A 58 -3.03 -2.72 15.00
C ALA A 58 -3.37 -1.31 14.51
N ASP A 59 -2.86 -0.91 13.34
CA ASP A 59 -3.12 0.39 12.74
C ASP A 59 -4.61 0.55 12.38
N ILE A 60 -5.28 -0.49 11.89
CA ILE A 60 -6.74 -0.47 11.63
C ILE A 60 -7.54 -0.27 12.92
N ILE A 61 -7.17 -0.97 13.99
CA ILE A 61 -7.82 -0.81 15.30
C ILE A 61 -7.61 0.62 15.81
N LYS A 62 -6.41 1.17 15.61
CA LYS A 62 -6.07 2.54 15.97
C LYS A 62 -6.86 3.55 15.13
N LEU A 63 -6.98 3.37 13.81
CA LEU A 63 -7.80 4.19 12.92
C LEU A 63 -9.24 4.27 13.42
N GLN A 64 -9.85 3.11 13.64
CA GLN A 64 -11.24 3.03 14.09
C GLN A 64 -11.43 3.76 15.42
N LYS A 65 -10.53 3.53 16.38
CA LYS A 65 -10.58 4.15 17.70
C LYS A 65 -10.34 5.66 17.67
N ASP A 66 -9.30 6.11 16.98
CA ASP A 66 -8.86 7.51 16.97
C ASP A 66 -9.91 8.42 16.33
N LEU A 67 -10.64 7.91 15.33
CA LEU A 67 -11.67 8.66 14.61
C LEU A 67 -13.10 8.32 15.03
N GLY A 68 -13.28 7.37 15.96
CA GLY A 68 -14.61 6.94 16.42
C GLY A 68 -15.48 6.31 15.31
N LEU A 69 -14.87 5.63 14.35
CA LEU A 69 -15.58 5.09 13.19
C LEU A 69 -16.44 3.89 13.60
N SER A 70 -17.65 3.84 13.02
CA SER A 70 -18.53 2.68 13.19
C SER A 70 -17.97 1.44 12.49
N ASP A 71 -18.39 0.26 12.95
CA ASP A 71 -18.04 -1.01 12.28
C ASP A 71 -18.51 -1.04 10.82
N ALA A 72 -19.64 -0.40 10.52
CA ALA A 72 -20.16 -0.27 9.16
C ALA A 72 -19.23 0.58 8.28
N ALA A 73 -18.79 1.74 8.78
CA ALA A 73 -17.83 2.58 8.07
C ALA A 73 -16.50 1.84 7.83
N MET A 74 -16.00 1.09 8.83
CA MET A 74 -14.79 0.28 8.68
C MET A 74 -14.96 -0.85 7.65
N ALA A 75 -16.14 -1.45 7.56
CA ALA A 75 -16.44 -2.48 6.55
C ALA A 75 -16.44 -1.89 5.13
N GLU A 76 -17.03 -0.72 4.94
CA GLU A 76 -17.02 -0.01 3.65
C GLU A 76 -15.59 0.41 3.25
N LEU A 77 -14.81 0.99 4.16
CA LEU A 77 -13.40 1.33 3.88
C LEU A 77 -12.57 0.10 3.46
N LYS A 78 -12.81 -1.05 4.10
CA LYS A 78 -12.17 -2.31 3.71
C LYS A 78 -12.59 -2.74 2.31
N GLN A 79 -13.87 -2.63 1.99
CA GLN A 79 -14.39 -2.95 0.67
C GLN A 79 -13.76 -2.04 -0.40
N TYR A 80 -13.66 -0.74 -0.15
CA TYR A 80 -12.97 0.20 -1.05
C TYR A 80 -11.50 -0.16 -1.23
N GLY A 81 -10.79 -0.56 -0.17
CA GLY A 81 -9.40 -1.04 -0.31
C GLY A 81 -9.29 -2.29 -1.19
N MET A 82 -10.24 -3.22 -1.10
CA MET A 82 -10.27 -4.40 -1.98
C MET A 82 -10.54 -4.00 -3.44
N GLU A 83 -11.49 -3.09 -3.66
CA GLU A 83 -11.84 -2.60 -4.99
C GLU A 83 -10.73 -1.76 -5.63
N GLU A 84 -10.05 -0.93 -4.86
CA GLU A 84 -8.89 -0.15 -5.29
C GLU A 84 -7.83 -1.07 -5.91
N GLY A 85 -7.43 -2.13 -5.19
CA GLY A 85 -6.45 -3.09 -5.69
C GLY A 85 -6.95 -3.86 -6.92
N GLN A 86 -8.23 -4.28 -6.94
CA GLN A 86 -8.80 -4.98 -8.09
C GLN A 86 -8.84 -4.10 -9.35
N ARG A 87 -9.30 -2.85 -9.21
CA ARG A 87 -9.40 -1.88 -10.30
C ARG A 87 -8.01 -1.54 -10.86
N LEU A 88 -6.99 -1.39 -10.00
CA LEU A 88 -5.61 -1.14 -10.41
C LEU A 88 -4.96 -2.35 -11.10
N MET A 89 -5.16 -3.57 -10.59
CA MET A 89 -4.66 -4.79 -11.25
C MET A 89 -5.30 -5.00 -12.64
N GLY A 90 -6.51 -4.51 -12.85
CA GLY A 90 -7.19 -4.55 -14.15
C GLY A 90 -6.66 -3.56 -15.20
N ILE A 91 -5.71 -2.68 -14.84
CA ILE A 91 -5.08 -1.75 -15.78
C ILE A 91 -3.93 -2.48 -16.52
N GLU A 92 -4.27 -3.07 -17.66
CA GLU A 92 -3.27 -3.69 -18.54
C GLU A 92 -2.43 -2.64 -19.27
N LEU A 93 -1.10 -2.77 -19.21
CA LEU A 93 -0.15 -1.93 -19.97
C LEU A 93 -0.01 -2.40 -21.43
N VAL A 94 -0.35 -3.65 -21.73
CA VAL A 94 -0.31 -4.21 -23.09
C VAL A 94 -1.50 -5.16 -23.25
N PRO A 95 -2.43 -4.93 -24.19
CA PRO A 95 -3.49 -5.88 -24.50
C PRO A 95 -2.92 -7.16 -25.11
N ASP A 96 -3.44 -8.32 -24.70
CA ASP A 96 -3.17 -9.62 -25.33
C ASP A 96 -3.69 -9.71 -26.80
N THR A 97 -4.44 -8.71 -27.27
CA THR A 97 -5.19 -8.74 -28.54
C THR A 97 -4.57 -7.97 -29.71
N GLY A 98 -3.38 -7.38 -29.54
CA GLY A 98 -2.70 -6.66 -30.62
C GLY A 98 -3.33 -5.30 -30.99
N GLU A 99 -4.32 -4.83 -30.23
CA GLU A 99 -4.69 -3.41 -30.21
C GLU A 99 -3.66 -2.62 -29.40
N THR A 100 -3.45 -1.36 -29.75
CA THR A 100 -2.41 -0.47 -29.22
C THR A 100 -2.22 -0.64 -27.71
N ALA A 101 -0.99 -1.01 -27.31
CA ALA A 101 -0.54 -1.02 -25.92
C ALA A 101 -1.05 0.24 -25.20
N ALA A 102 -1.66 0.08 -24.03
CA ALA A 102 -1.93 1.25 -23.20
C ALA A 102 -0.57 1.88 -22.88
N THR A 103 -0.34 3.11 -23.35
CA THR A 103 0.90 3.79 -23.01
C THR A 103 0.94 4.01 -21.49
N ALA A 104 2.13 4.19 -20.92
CA ALA A 104 2.26 4.48 -19.49
C ALA A 104 1.39 5.68 -19.07
N GLU A 105 1.24 6.67 -19.95
CA GLU A 105 0.36 7.82 -19.74
C GLU A 105 -1.12 7.40 -19.64
N ALA A 106 -1.60 6.53 -20.53
CA ALA A 106 -2.98 6.05 -20.49
C ALA A 106 -3.28 5.23 -19.24
N ALA A 107 -2.32 4.40 -18.79
CA ALA A 107 -2.43 3.66 -17.54
C ALA A 107 -2.43 4.59 -16.31
N ASN A 108 -1.58 5.62 -16.31
CA ASN A 108 -1.55 6.63 -15.24
C ASN A 108 -2.89 7.40 -15.14
N VAL A 109 -3.49 7.77 -16.27
CA VAL A 109 -4.82 8.42 -16.29
C VAL A 109 -5.89 7.51 -15.69
N ARG A 110 -5.90 6.22 -16.05
CA ARG A 110 -6.83 5.25 -15.47
C ARG A 110 -6.60 5.05 -13.98
N GLY A 111 -5.35 4.97 -13.54
CA GLY A 111 -5.00 4.88 -12.12
C GLY A 111 -5.48 6.10 -11.33
N ALA A 112 -5.25 7.31 -11.86
CA ALA A 112 -5.75 8.54 -11.25
C ALA A 112 -7.29 8.56 -11.12
N ALA A 113 -8.01 8.04 -12.13
CA ALA A 113 -9.46 7.92 -12.07
C ALA A 113 -9.94 6.93 -11.00
N VAL A 114 -9.21 5.81 -10.80
CA VAL A 114 -9.50 4.88 -9.71
C VAL A 114 -9.34 5.58 -8.36
N PHE A 115 -8.24 6.29 -8.15
CA PHE A 115 -8.01 6.99 -6.89
C PHE A 115 -9.03 8.09 -6.62
N ALA A 116 -9.45 8.85 -7.65
CA ALA A 116 -10.49 9.86 -7.51
C ALA A 116 -11.85 9.24 -7.12
N THR A 117 -12.20 8.10 -7.71
CA THR A 117 -13.45 7.39 -7.38
C THR A 117 -13.44 6.92 -5.92
N ILE A 118 -12.34 6.27 -5.49
CA ILE A 118 -12.17 5.81 -4.10
C ILE A 118 -12.20 6.99 -3.11
N ASP A 119 -11.63 8.13 -3.49
CA ASP A 119 -11.68 9.35 -2.68
C ASP A 119 -13.13 9.85 -2.48
N GLU A 120 -13.91 9.91 -3.55
CA GLU A 120 -15.32 10.29 -3.49
C GLU A 120 -16.14 9.32 -2.62
N GLU A 121 -16.01 8.01 -2.85
CA GLU A 121 -16.69 6.95 -2.09
C GLU A 121 -16.32 7.00 -0.58
N THR A 122 -15.03 7.22 -0.29
CA THR A 122 -14.53 7.39 1.09
C THR A 122 -15.10 8.63 1.74
N LYS A 123 -15.16 9.75 1.02
CA LYS A 123 -15.71 11.02 1.52
C LYS A 123 -17.20 10.92 1.81
N GLU A 124 -17.96 10.24 0.95
CA GLU A 124 -19.39 10.00 1.17
C GLU A 124 -19.63 9.14 2.41
N THR A 125 -18.87 8.05 2.56
CA THR A 125 -18.97 7.13 3.71
C THR A 125 -18.59 7.80 5.02
N LEU A 126 -17.52 8.59 5.02
CA LEU A 126 -16.97 9.19 6.22
C LEU A 126 -17.56 10.56 6.55
N GLY A 127 -18.31 11.20 5.66
CA GLY A 127 -19.01 12.45 5.95
C GLY A 127 -18.16 13.50 6.68
N ILE A 128 -18.51 13.80 7.94
CA ILE A 128 -17.83 14.82 8.75
C ILE A 128 -16.47 14.38 9.28
N GLU A 129 -16.23 13.06 9.37
CA GLU A 129 -14.98 12.45 9.80
C GLU A 129 -13.91 12.45 8.70
N TYR A 130 -14.30 12.64 7.44
CA TYR A 130 -13.39 12.58 6.28
C TYR A 130 -12.14 13.49 6.41
N PRO A 131 -12.23 14.77 6.83
CA PRO A 131 -11.03 15.59 7.01
C PRO A 131 -10.05 15.03 8.05
N ALA A 132 -10.57 14.49 9.17
CA ALA A 132 -9.75 13.89 10.21
C ALA A 132 -9.11 12.57 9.71
N PHE A 133 -9.85 11.80 8.92
CA PHE A 133 -9.31 10.63 8.21
C PHE A 133 -8.15 10.99 7.28
N ARG A 134 -8.27 12.06 6.48
CA ARG A 134 -7.18 12.50 5.59
C ARG A 134 -5.92 12.86 6.37
N THR A 135 -6.05 13.58 7.49
CA THR A 135 -4.93 13.85 8.39
C THR A 135 -4.34 12.57 8.99
N TRP A 136 -5.19 11.64 9.42
CA TRP A 136 -4.76 10.36 9.98
C TRP A 136 -3.92 9.57 8.97
N ILE A 137 -4.38 9.46 7.72
CA ILE A 137 -3.66 8.76 6.64
C ILE A 137 -2.29 9.39 6.36
N GLN A 138 -2.20 10.72 6.32
CA GLN A 138 -0.93 11.42 6.10
C GLN A 138 0.10 11.10 7.19
N THR A 139 -0.33 11.10 8.46
CA THR A 139 0.55 10.75 9.59
C THR A 139 0.91 9.27 9.56
N TRP A 140 -0.07 8.38 9.44
CA TRP A 140 0.15 6.94 9.42
C TRP A 140 1.09 6.52 8.28
N TRP A 141 0.95 7.09 7.07
CA TRP A 141 1.79 6.74 5.94
C TRP A 141 3.27 7.08 6.15
N GLN A 142 3.55 8.21 6.82
CA GLN A 142 4.93 8.56 7.18
C GLN A 142 5.52 7.60 8.18
N GLU A 143 4.77 7.30 9.24
CA GLU A 143 5.18 6.34 10.27
C GLU A 143 5.39 4.95 9.67
N GLU A 144 4.50 4.53 8.78
CA GLU A 144 4.57 3.25 8.08
C GLU A 144 5.79 3.17 7.15
N THR A 145 6.04 4.21 6.37
CA THR A 145 7.22 4.28 5.50
C THR A 145 8.51 4.14 6.31
N ILE A 146 8.63 4.88 7.43
CA ILE A 146 9.79 4.81 8.32
C ILE A 146 9.91 3.41 8.93
N TYR A 147 8.80 2.85 9.42
CA TYR A 147 8.78 1.51 10.00
C TYR A 147 9.29 0.46 9.02
N ARG A 148 8.79 0.46 7.76
CA ARG A 148 9.20 -0.50 6.74
C ARG A 148 10.65 -0.32 6.31
N GLN A 149 11.12 0.92 6.17
CA GLN A 149 12.53 1.19 5.87
C GLN A 149 13.46 0.64 6.95
N ASN A 150 13.14 0.84 8.22
CA ASN A 150 13.92 0.31 9.33
C ASN A 150 13.88 -1.22 9.36
N TRP A 151 12.69 -1.81 9.18
CA TRP A 151 12.54 -3.27 9.16
C TRP A 151 13.37 -3.91 8.04
N ILE A 152 13.38 -3.34 6.83
CA ILE A 152 14.21 -3.84 5.72
C ILE A 152 15.69 -3.81 6.10
N LYS A 153 16.17 -2.70 6.65
CA LYS A 153 17.57 -2.57 7.09
C LYS A 153 17.95 -3.60 8.14
N GLU A 154 17.06 -3.87 9.09
CA GLU A 154 17.25 -4.92 10.10
C GLU A 154 17.36 -6.32 9.47
N GLN A 155 16.55 -6.61 8.44
CA GLN A 155 16.63 -7.87 7.70
C GLN A 155 17.97 -7.99 6.94
N GLU A 156 18.42 -6.93 6.28
CA GLU A 156 19.70 -6.89 5.57
C GLU A 156 20.89 -7.10 6.53
N ASP A 157 20.91 -6.40 7.67
CA ASP A 157 21.94 -6.53 8.69
C ASP A 157 21.98 -7.96 9.29
N ALA A 158 20.82 -8.59 9.47
CA ALA A 158 20.72 -9.97 9.96
C ALA A 158 21.24 -11.00 8.94
N ALA A 159 20.92 -10.82 7.65
CA ALA A 159 21.42 -11.68 6.57
C ALA A 159 22.95 -11.60 6.46
N ASN A 160 23.50 -10.38 6.41
CA ASN A 160 24.94 -10.15 6.30
C ASN A 160 25.76 -10.73 7.47
N LYS A 161 25.19 -10.72 8.68
CA LYS A 161 25.81 -11.36 9.86
C LYS A 161 25.81 -12.88 9.78
N THR A 162 24.79 -13.46 9.17
CA THR A 162 24.67 -14.92 9.01
C THR A 162 25.69 -15.41 7.98
N ASP A 163 25.85 -14.71 6.86
CA ASP A 163 26.82 -15.06 5.81
C ASP A 163 28.28 -14.97 6.30
N ALA A 164 28.60 -13.97 7.13
CA ALA A 164 29.94 -13.82 7.71
C ALA A 164 30.30 -14.89 8.77
N ALA A 165 29.32 -15.67 9.24
CA ALA A 165 29.51 -16.74 10.24
C ALA A 165 29.63 -18.14 9.61
N THR A 166 29.57 -18.25 8.28
CA THR A 166 29.68 -19.49 7.49
C THR A 166 30.98 -19.55 6.69
#